data_AF-A0A2N0L4L0-F1
#
_entry.id   AF-A0A2N0L4L0-F1
#
_cell.length_a   1.000
_cell.length_b   1.000
_cell.length_c   1.000
_cell.angle_alpha   90.00
_cell.angle_beta   90.00
_cell.angle_gamma   90.00
#
_symmetry.space_group_name_H-M   'P 1'
#
loop_
_entity.id
_entity.type
_entity.pdbx_description
1 polymer ?
#
loop_
_entity_poly.entity_id
_entity_poly.type
_entity_poly.pdbx_seq_one_letter_code
_entity_poly.pdbx_strand_id
1 'polypeptide(L)'
;MQPADLNMTTTVTGHQLFLFVTIADGGGDQRKMAEGLDLLGRGLENMHDVDGQPTEEAFQMGRFQLLRAEAGMSSEQQIAHPGLSDSLGLIRLECAALEPIKQYEAVLRALVQGAGGSVETLAGVMRPSSYTSHAMTQFAYVHAMPPGPGDRYPLAAVTPMNKTTAWWEMDFLHRESFFLPRYDENEEMVVKGHALVSAAGVPCVNRRLIHAPEGYGLEGNYDFVGYFEFAEAGASVFREVMAGLRDTRQNPEWKYVVEGPEWWGRRVRDATAFLARD
;
A
#
# COMPACT_ATOMS: atom_id res chain seq x y z
N MET A 1 23.25 4.44 15.77
CA MET A 1 23.03 3.83 14.45
C MET A 1 21.74 4.44 13.94
N GLN A 2 21.74 5.09 12.77
CA GLN A 2 20.52 5.69 12.23
C GLN A 2 19.65 4.60 11.59
N PRO A 3 18.30 4.71 11.60
CA PRO A 3 17.42 3.75 10.92
C PRO A 3 17.77 3.50 9.45
N ALA A 4 18.35 4.50 8.78
CA ALA A 4 18.83 4.41 7.40
C ALA A 4 20.04 3.47 7.23
N ASP A 5 20.85 3.28 8.28
CA ASP A 5 22.04 2.42 8.27
C ASP A 5 21.68 0.92 8.36
N LEU A 6 20.41 0.62 8.65
CA LEU A 6 19.90 -0.72 8.93
C LEU A 6 19.29 -1.43 7.71
N ASN A 7 19.11 -0.72 6.61
CA ASN A 7 18.73 -1.32 5.33
C ASN A 7 19.97 -1.86 4.64
N MET A 8 19.96 -3.15 4.29
CA MET A 8 21.06 -3.76 3.53
C MET A 8 21.22 -3.15 2.13
N THR A 9 20.21 -2.44 1.62
CA THR A 9 20.29 -1.71 0.35
C THR A 9 19.53 -0.39 0.38
N THR A 10 20.19 0.67 -0.07
CA THR A 10 19.60 1.99 -0.31
C THR A 10 19.10 2.15 -1.74
N THR A 11 19.22 1.10 -2.57
CA THR A 11 18.76 1.11 -3.96
C THR A 11 17.26 1.29 -4.03
N VAL A 12 16.84 2.31 -4.78
CA VAL A 12 15.45 2.51 -5.17
C VAL A 12 15.22 1.82 -6.50
N THR A 13 14.24 0.91 -6.54
CA THR A 13 13.85 0.19 -7.75
C THR A 13 12.59 0.76 -8.38
N GLY A 14 12.03 1.81 -7.80
CA GLY A 14 10.86 2.52 -8.30
C GLY A 14 10.21 3.43 -7.29
N HIS A 15 9.21 4.16 -7.77
CA HIS A 15 8.47 5.15 -7.01
C HIS A 15 6.97 4.85 -7.09
N GLN A 16 6.27 5.12 -5.99
CA GLN A 16 4.82 5.10 -5.95
C GLN A 16 4.29 6.34 -5.25
N LEU A 17 3.16 6.85 -5.74
CA LEU A 17 2.37 7.88 -5.08
C LEU A 17 0.96 7.33 -4.84
N PHE A 18 0.46 7.50 -3.63
CA PHE A 18 -0.92 7.23 -3.26
C PHE A 18 -1.61 8.57 -3.08
N LEU A 19 -2.42 8.95 -4.06
CA LEU A 19 -3.09 10.24 -4.13
C LEU A 19 -4.54 10.06 -3.69
N PHE A 20 -4.80 10.28 -2.41
CA PHE A 20 -6.15 10.24 -1.83
C PHE A 20 -6.88 11.52 -2.20
N VAL A 21 -8.00 11.39 -2.88
CA VAL A 21 -8.77 12.49 -3.47
C VAL A 21 -10.04 12.71 -2.66
N THR A 22 -10.27 13.95 -2.24
CA THR A 22 -11.53 14.40 -1.65
C THR A 22 -12.12 15.47 -2.55
N ILE A 23 -13.43 15.43 -2.78
CA ILE A 23 -14.15 16.42 -3.58
C ILE A 23 -15.28 16.98 -2.71
N ALA A 24 -15.42 18.30 -2.65
CA ALA A 24 -16.49 18.94 -1.89
C ALA A 24 -17.89 18.58 -2.43
N ASP A 25 -18.89 18.61 -1.56
CA ASP A 25 -20.29 18.48 -1.96
C ASP A 25 -20.72 19.66 -2.84
N GLY A 26 -21.39 19.33 -3.96
CA GLY A 26 -21.71 20.28 -5.03
C GLY A 26 -20.51 20.67 -5.91
N GLY A 27 -19.38 19.98 -5.77
CA GLY A 27 -18.12 20.27 -6.44
C GLY A 27 -18.13 20.01 -7.94
N GLY A 28 -18.30 21.08 -8.72
CA GLY A 28 -17.92 21.17 -10.13
C GLY A 28 -18.72 20.30 -11.11
N ASP A 29 -18.42 20.50 -12.40
CA ASP A 29 -18.95 19.66 -13.46
C ASP A 29 -18.24 18.28 -13.42
N GLN A 30 -18.92 17.27 -12.89
CA GLN A 30 -18.40 15.91 -12.74
C GLN A 30 -17.90 15.31 -14.07
N ARG A 31 -18.54 15.67 -15.19
CA ARG A 31 -18.11 15.23 -16.51
C ARG A 31 -16.76 15.84 -16.88
N LYS A 32 -16.60 17.15 -16.64
CA LYS A 32 -15.32 17.84 -16.88
C LYS A 32 -14.20 17.30 -15.98
N MET A 33 -14.53 16.93 -14.73
CA MET A 33 -13.59 16.27 -13.83
C MET A 33 -13.17 14.89 -14.39
N ALA A 34 -14.14 14.07 -14.82
CA ALA A 34 -13.86 12.77 -15.41
C ALA A 34 -12.98 12.89 -16.67
N GLU A 35 -13.33 13.79 -17.59
CA GLU A 35 -12.53 14.06 -18.80
C GLU A 35 -11.10 14.52 -18.45
N GLY A 36 -10.94 15.34 -17.41
CA GLY A 36 -9.62 15.77 -16.91
C GLY A 36 -8.78 14.63 -16.33
N LEU A 37 -9.40 13.72 -15.58
CA LEU A 37 -8.75 12.53 -15.03
C LEU A 37 -8.35 11.53 -16.13
N ASP A 38 -9.22 11.30 -17.12
CA ASP A 38 -8.90 10.43 -18.26
C ASP A 38 -7.76 11.02 -19.11
N LEU A 39 -7.70 12.35 -19.24
CA LEU A 39 -6.59 13.04 -19.91
C LEU A 39 -5.26 12.86 -19.16
N LEU A 40 -5.28 12.90 -17.82
CA LEU A 40 -4.11 12.68 -16.97
C LEU A 40 -3.52 11.27 -17.16
N GLY A 41 -4.37 10.26 -17.32
CA GLY A 41 -3.94 8.86 -17.54
C GLY A 41 -3.40 8.59 -18.94
N ARG A 42 -3.52 9.52 -19.90
CA ARG A 42 -3.06 9.28 -21.28
C ARG A 42 -1.55 9.10 -21.33
N GLY A 43 -1.13 8.02 -21.97
CA GLY A 43 0.29 7.67 -22.10
C GLY A 43 0.84 6.88 -20.91
N LEU A 44 0.06 6.69 -19.84
CA LEU A 44 0.36 5.78 -18.75
C LEU A 44 -0.40 4.45 -18.94
N GLU A 45 0.13 3.38 -18.37
CA GLU A 45 -0.56 2.08 -18.38
C GLU A 45 -1.65 2.05 -17.29
N ASN A 46 -2.88 1.73 -17.69
CA ASN A 46 -3.97 1.52 -16.74
C ASN A 46 -3.88 0.11 -16.13
N MET A 47 -3.51 0.04 -14.85
CA MET A 47 -3.33 -1.22 -14.13
C MET A 47 -4.64 -2.02 -13.98
N HIS A 48 -5.80 -1.42 -14.23
CA HIS A 48 -7.07 -2.15 -14.26
C HIS A 48 -7.09 -3.24 -15.34
N ASP A 49 -6.35 -3.06 -16.44
CA ASP A 49 -6.47 -3.88 -17.65
C ASP A 49 -5.33 -4.89 -17.84
N VAL A 50 -4.39 -4.91 -16.90
CA VAL A 50 -3.12 -5.63 -17.04
C VAL A 50 -3.10 -6.85 -16.14
N ASP A 51 -2.69 -7.99 -16.70
CA ASP A 51 -2.43 -9.22 -15.97
C ASP A 51 -0.92 -9.42 -15.80
N GLY A 52 -0.46 -9.58 -14.56
CA GLY A 52 0.94 -9.79 -14.24
C GLY A 52 1.77 -8.52 -14.01
N GLN A 53 3.09 -8.75 -13.92
CA GLN A 53 4.08 -7.72 -13.64
C GLN A 53 4.21 -6.75 -14.83
N PRO A 54 4.56 -5.47 -14.58
CA PRO A 54 4.76 -4.53 -15.67
C PRO A 54 5.94 -4.95 -16.55
N THR A 55 5.86 -4.61 -17.84
CA THR A 55 7.05 -4.56 -18.69
C THR A 55 7.94 -3.41 -18.25
N GLU A 56 9.23 -3.47 -18.61
CA GLU A 56 10.16 -2.37 -18.32
C GLU A 56 9.70 -1.06 -18.97
N GLU A 57 9.20 -1.11 -20.21
CA GLU A 57 8.66 0.05 -20.93
C GLU A 57 7.46 0.67 -20.21
N ALA A 58 6.45 -0.13 -19.82
CA ALA A 58 5.28 0.35 -19.09
C ALA A 58 5.67 0.98 -17.74
N PHE A 59 6.64 0.37 -17.06
CA PHE A 59 7.13 0.88 -15.79
C PHE A 59 7.92 2.19 -15.92
N GLN A 60 8.70 2.36 -17.00
CA GLN A 60 9.40 3.60 -17.31
C GLN A 60 8.44 4.74 -17.70
N MET A 61 7.39 4.45 -18.48
CA MET A 61 6.38 5.43 -18.85
C MET A 61 5.52 5.87 -17.65
N GLY A 62 5.28 4.93 -16.72
CA GLY A 62 4.41 5.15 -15.58
C GLY A 62 3.05 4.48 -15.76
N ARG A 63 2.45 4.14 -14.63
CA ARG A 63 1.23 3.36 -14.53
C ARG A 63 0.31 4.00 -13.52
N PHE A 64 -0.99 3.85 -13.72
CA PHE A 64 -1.99 4.37 -12.80
C PHE A 64 -3.08 3.34 -12.51
N GLN A 65 -3.73 3.54 -11.37
CA GLN A 65 -4.85 2.74 -10.91
C GLN A 65 -5.83 3.65 -10.19
N LEU A 66 -7.11 3.51 -10.54
CA LEU A 66 -8.20 4.25 -9.90
C LEU A 66 -8.93 3.34 -8.93
N LEU A 67 -9.13 3.81 -7.70
CA LEU A 67 -9.87 3.11 -6.68
C LEU A 67 -10.90 4.04 -6.05
N ARG A 68 -12.18 3.67 -6.13
CA ARG A 68 -13.24 4.36 -5.40
C ARG A 68 -13.30 3.82 -3.98
N ALA A 69 -13.50 4.67 -2.97
CA ALA A 69 -13.65 4.21 -1.60
C ALA A 69 -14.81 3.20 -1.47
N GLU A 70 -14.60 2.14 -0.70
CA GLU A 70 -15.63 1.12 -0.44
C GLU A 70 -16.38 1.50 0.85
N ALA A 71 -17.68 1.79 0.70
CA ALA A 71 -18.49 2.38 1.77
C ALA A 71 -18.49 1.53 3.05
N GLY A 72 -18.17 2.16 4.18
CA GLY A 72 -18.20 1.54 5.50
C GLY A 72 -17.10 0.50 5.76
N MET A 73 -16.09 0.39 4.89
CA MET A 73 -15.00 -0.57 5.06
C MET A 73 -13.70 0.05 5.57
N SER A 74 -13.45 1.34 5.30
CA SER A 74 -12.30 2.06 5.85
C SER A 74 -12.46 2.33 7.35
N SER A 75 -11.35 2.32 8.08
CA SER A 75 -11.34 2.61 9.52
C SER A 75 -10.07 3.33 9.96
N GLU A 76 -10.24 4.25 10.91
CA GLU A 76 -9.11 4.84 11.63
C GLU A 76 -8.47 3.80 12.57
N GLN A 77 -7.15 3.94 12.79
CA GLN A 77 -6.40 3.09 13.73
C GLN A 77 -5.74 3.96 14.80
N GLN A 78 -4.46 3.74 15.12
CA GLN A 78 -3.75 4.50 16.16
C GLN A 78 -3.41 5.93 15.75
N ILE A 79 -3.06 6.15 14.48
CA ILE A 79 -2.79 7.48 13.91
C ILE A 79 -4.02 7.90 13.13
N ALA A 80 -4.79 8.84 13.67
CA ALA A 80 -5.93 9.40 12.97
C ALA A 80 -5.45 10.20 11.74
N HIS A 81 -6.01 9.91 10.57
CA HIS A 81 -5.68 10.65 9.34
C HIS A 81 -6.90 10.83 8.43
N PRO A 82 -7.83 11.76 8.75
CA PRO A 82 -9.09 11.97 8.02
C PRO A 82 -8.94 12.18 6.52
N GLY A 83 -7.87 12.86 6.07
CA GLY A 83 -7.60 13.07 4.64
C GLY A 83 -7.39 11.78 3.83
N LEU A 84 -7.07 10.67 4.51
CA LEU A 84 -7.00 9.33 3.91
C LEU A 84 -8.32 8.60 4.09
N SER A 85 -8.79 8.45 5.34
CA SER A 85 -9.96 7.63 5.69
C SER A 85 -11.27 8.13 5.07
N ASP A 86 -11.44 9.45 4.97
CA ASP A 86 -12.65 10.10 4.44
C ASP A 86 -12.54 10.44 2.93
N SER A 87 -11.46 10.00 2.26
CA SER A 87 -11.28 10.27 0.84
C SER A 87 -12.36 9.60 -0.02
N LEU A 88 -12.75 10.25 -1.11
CA LEU A 88 -13.67 9.70 -2.12
C LEU A 88 -13.04 8.50 -2.83
N GLY A 89 -11.73 8.56 -3.04
CA GLY A 89 -11.01 7.57 -3.80
C GLY A 89 -9.50 7.78 -3.72
N LEU A 90 -8.78 6.80 -4.23
CA LEU A 90 -7.34 6.77 -4.35
C LEU A 90 -6.96 6.64 -5.82
N ILE A 91 -6.06 7.52 -6.27
CA ILE A 91 -5.30 7.34 -7.51
C ILE A 91 -3.90 6.87 -7.12
N ARG A 92 -3.58 5.63 -7.45
CA ARG A 92 -2.26 5.07 -7.21
C ARG A 92 -1.42 5.17 -8.48
N LEU A 93 -0.21 5.67 -8.34
CA LEU A 93 0.77 5.81 -9.41
C LEU A 93 1.99 4.94 -9.14
N GLU A 94 2.57 4.36 -10.18
CA GLU A 94 3.78 3.55 -10.13
C GLU A 94 4.69 3.86 -11.32
N CYS A 95 5.96 4.16 -11.07
CA CYS A 95 6.94 4.46 -12.14
C CYS A 95 8.38 4.16 -11.71
N ALA A 96 9.25 3.88 -12.68
CA ALA A 96 10.68 3.70 -12.46
C ALA A 96 11.37 4.98 -11.94
N ALA A 97 10.86 6.17 -12.33
CA ALA A 97 11.35 7.47 -11.91
C ALA A 97 10.25 8.30 -11.23
N LEU A 98 10.64 9.22 -10.34
CA LEU A 98 9.69 10.04 -9.59
C LEU A 98 9.05 11.16 -10.45
N GLU A 99 9.82 11.75 -11.35
CA GLU A 99 9.43 12.98 -12.05
C GLU A 99 8.11 12.85 -12.86
N PRO A 100 7.87 11.78 -13.65
CA PRO A 100 6.63 11.65 -14.42
C PRO A 100 5.37 11.62 -13.54
N ILE A 101 5.43 10.87 -12.43
CA ILE A 101 4.28 10.74 -11.52
C ILE A 101 4.11 11.97 -10.63
N LYS A 102 5.16 12.76 -10.40
CA LYS A 102 5.05 14.08 -9.74
C LYS A 102 4.38 15.12 -10.64
N GLN A 103 4.65 15.09 -11.94
CA GLN A 103 3.95 15.94 -12.91
C GLN A 103 2.46 15.59 -12.98
N TYR A 104 2.12 14.30 -12.96
CA TYR A 104 0.74 13.83 -12.83
C TYR A 104 0.09 14.40 -11.56
N GLU A 105 0.74 14.23 -10.39
CA GLU A 105 0.22 14.72 -9.10
C GLU A 105 -0.05 16.23 -9.14
N ALA A 106 0.88 17.03 -9.69
CA ALA A 106 0.73 18.49 -9.75
C ALA A 106 -0.50 18.92 -10.55
N VAL A 107 -0.74 18.29 -11.71
CA VAL A 107 -1.90 18.57 -12.56
C VAL A 107 -3.20 18.06 -11.92
N LEU A 108 -3.18 16.86 -11.31
CA LEU A 108 -4.32 16.34 -10.53
C LEU A 108 -4.69 17.30 -9.41
N ARG A 109 -3.71 17.77 -8.64
CA ARG A 109 -3.94 18.69 -7.52
C ARG A 109 -4.61 19.98 -7.99
N ALA A 110 -4.14 20.58 -9.09
CA ALA A 110 -4.77 21.76 -9.66
C ALA A 110 -6.21 21.51 -10.12
N LEU A 111 -6.46 20.35 -10.76
CA LEU A 111 -7.79 19.94 -11.21
C LEU A 111 -8.76 19.79 -10.02
N VAL A 112 -8.36 19.05 -9.00
CA VAL A 112 -9.17 18.76 -7.79
C VAL A 112 -9.41 20.03 -6.97
N GLN A 113 -8.38 20.88 -6.78
CA GLN A 113 -8.53 22.17 -6.11
C GLN A 113 -9.48 23.11 -6.86
N GLY A 114 -9.44 23.10 -8.20
CA GLY A 114 -10.37 23.86 -9.04
C GLY A 114 -11.84 23.45 -8.87
N ALA A 115 -12.09 22.24 -8.39
CA ALA A 115 -13.42 21.73 -8.04
C ALA A 115 -13.74 21.84 -6.53
N GLY A 116 -12.91 22.53 -5.74
CA GLY A 116 -13.08 22.71 -4.30
C GLY A 116 -12.67 21.48 -3.46
N GLY A 117 -11.94 20.54 -4.05
CA GLY A 117 -11.43 19.35 -3.37
C GLY A 117 -10.00 19.49 -2.85
N SER A 118 -9.47 18.39 -2.33
CA SER A 118 -8.07 18.25 -1.90
C SER A 118 -7.46 16.92 -2.36
N VAL A 119 -6.13 16.88 -2.38
CA VAL A 119 -5.35 15.66 -2.64
C VAL A 119 -4.36 15.49 -1.50
N GLU A 120 -4.47 14.38 -0.79
CA GLU A 120 -3.52 13.95 0.23
C GLU A 120 -2.58 12.90 -0.36
N THR A 121 -1.28 13.04 -0.11
CA THR A 121 -0.26 12.24 -0.83
C THR A 121 0.58 11.44 0.14
N LEU A 122 0.55 10.11 0.00
CA LEU A 122 1.62 9.26 0.54
C LEU A 122 2.62 8.97 -0.57
N ALA A 123 3.83 9.49 -0.42
CA ALA A 123 4.93 9.19 -1.33
C ALA A 123 5.76 8.03 -0.81
N GLY A 124 6.25 7.19 -1.72
CA GLY A 124 7.15 6.13 -1.33
C GLY A 124 7.96 5.50 -2.45
N VAL A 125 8.91 4.67 -2.04
CA VAL A 125 9.87 4.00 -2.91
C VAL A 125 9.80 2.49 -2.74
N MET A 126 9.99 1.79 -3.86
CA MET A 126 10.21 0.35 -3.87
C MET A 126 11.68 0.08 -3.63
N ARG A 127 11.96 -0.91 -2.78
CA ARG A 127 13.30 -1.38 -2.45
C ARG A 127 13.32 -2.90 -2.52
N PRO A 128 14.48 -3.52 -2.78
CA PRO A 128 14.62 -4.96 -2.62
C PRO A 128 14.25 -5.40 -1.19
N SER A 129 13.69 -6.60 -1.05
CA SER A 129 13.22 -7.09 0.24
C SER A 129 14.36 -7.24 1.25
N SER A 130 14.20 -6.61 2.41
CA SER A 130 15.02 -6.86 3.60
C SER A 130 14.50 -8.08 4.36
N TYR A 131 15.33 -8.69 5.22
CA TYR A 131 14.95 -9.82 6.10
C TYR A 131 14.36 -11.05 5.37
N THR A 132 14.69 -11.20 4.08
CA THR A 132 14.13 -12.27 3.24
C THR A 132 15.24 -13.25 2.87
N SER A 133 15.37 -14.32 3.66
CA SER A 133 16.23 -15.45 3.34
C SER A 133 15.68 -16.25 2.16
N HIS A 134 16.50 -17.15 1.59
CA HIS A 134 16.02 -18.06 0.53
C HIS A 134 14.80 -18.88 0.96
N ALA A 135 14.79 -19.40 2.20
CA ALA A 135 13.66 -20.14 2.74
C ALA A 135 12.40 -19.27 2.83
N MET A 136 12.55 -18.00 3.25
CA MET A 136 11.44 -17.05 3.26
C MET A 136 10.93 -16.75 1.83
N THR A 137 11.82 -16.66 0.85
CA THR A 137 11.44 -16.53 -0.57
C THR A 137 10.58 -17.70 -1.03
N GLN A 138 11.00 -18.93 -0.73
CA GLN A 138 10.25 -20.13 -1.10
C GLN A 138 8.87 -20.16 -0.43
N PHE A 139 8.80 -19.84 0.86
CA PHE A 139 7.56 -19.85 1.61
C PHE A 139 6.58 -18.75 1.16
N ALA A 140 7.04 -17.49 1.12
CA ALA A 140 6.16 -16.34 1.02
C ALA A 140 5.99 -15.78 -0.40
N TYR A 141 6.93 -16.04 -1.32
CA TYR A 141 6.98 -15.36 -2.62
C TYR A 141 6.80 -16.27 -3.83
N VAL A 142 7.27 -17.52 -3.78
CA VAL A 142 7.07 -18.49 -4.90
C VAL A 142 5.59 -18.76 -5.16
N HIS A 143 4.77 -18.76 -4.11
CA HIS A 143 3.33 -18.99 -4.18
C HIS A 143 2.51 -17.69 -4.03
N ALA A 144 3.17 -16.53 -4.07
CA ALA A 144 2.47 -15.25 -3.94
C ALA A 144 1.59 -15.00 -5.15
N MET A 145 0.38 -14.51 -4.89
CA MET A 145 -0.52 -14.06 -5.95
C MET A 145 0.14 -12.91 -6.75
N PRO A 146 0.30 -13.04 -8.08
CA PRO A 146 0.83 -11.96 -8.91
C PRO A 146 -0.20 -10.81 -9.00
N PRO A 147 0.24 -9.59 -9.34
CA PRO A 147 -0.69 -8.52 -9.66
C PRO A 147 -1.53 -8.90 -10.89
N GLY A 148 -2.73 -8.33 -10.99
CA GLY A 148 -3.63 -8.64 -12.10
C GLY A 148 -4.78 -7.66 -12.25
N PRO A 149 -5.69 -7.91 -13.20
CA PRO A 149 -6.68 -6.92 -13.64
C PRO A 149 -7.74 -6.63 -12.56
N GLY A 150 -8.35 -5.45 -12.63
CA GLY A 150 -9.35 -4.99 -11.67
C GLY A 150 -10.57 -5.87 -11.62
N ASP A 151 -11.00 -6.39 -12.77
CA ASP A 151 -12.14 -7.31 -12.85
C ASP A 151 -11.89 -8.64 -12.09
N ARG A 152 -10.62 -9.04 -11.91
CA ARG A 152 -10.25 -10.25 -11.15
C ARG A 152 -9.98 -9.97 -9.67
N TYR A 153 -9.31 -8.85 -9.39
CA TYR A 153 -8.97 -8.43 -8.02
C TYR A 153 -9.55 -7.04 -7.77
N PRO A 154 -10.88 -6.92 -7.59
CA PRO A 154 -11.56 -5.63 -7.56
C PRO A 154 -11.34 -4.87 -6.26
N LEU A 155 -10.96 -5.53 -5.17
CA LEU A 155 -10.76 -4.88 -3.87
C LEU A 155 -9.28 -4.61 -3.63
N ALA A 156 -9.01 -3.51 -2.95
CA ALA A 156 -7.71 -3.21 -2.42
C ALA A 156 -7.80 -2.54 -1.04
N ALA A 157 -6.72 -2.68 -0.28
CA ALA A 157 -6.55 -2.01 1.01
C ALA A 157 -5.19 -1.31 1.09
N VAL A 158 -5.15 -0.17 1.79
CA VAL A 158 -3.93 0.59 2.10
C VAL A 158 -3.79 0.66 3.62
N THR A 159 -2.61 0.33 4.13
CA THR A 159 -2.28 0.39 5.56
C THR A 159 -0.95 1.14 5.74
N PRO A 160 -0.96 2.46 5.93
CA PRO A 160 0.24 3.21 6.27
C PRO A 160 0.62 2.92 7.73
N MET A 161 1.92 2.83 8.01
CA MET A 161 2.39 2.42 9.33
C MET A 161 3.75 3.01 9.67
N ASN A 162 3.94 3.24 10.97
CA ASN A 162 5.20 3.61 11.59
C ASN A 162 5.71 2.51 12.50
N LYS A 163 7.03 2.47 12.67
CA LYS A 163 7.68 1.70 13.71
C LYS A 163 8.04 2.62 14.87
N THR A 164 7.88 2.13 16.10
CA THR A 164 8.24 2.89 17.29
C THR A 164 9.75 3.10 17.39
N THR A 165 10.21 4.09 18.17
CA THR A 165 11.64 4.31 18.44
C THR A 165 12.34 3.03 18.93
N ALA A 166 11.67 2.26 19.80
CA ALA A 166 12.21 1.02 20.35
C ALA A 166 12.50 -0.04 19.27
N TRP A 167 11.74 -0.06 18.16
CA TRP A 167 12.07 -0.93 17.02
C TRP A 167 13.40 -0.54 16.38
N TRP A 168 13.61 0.75 16.16
CA TRP A 168 14.79 1.26 15.48
C TRP A 168 16.07 1.19 16.33
N GLU A 169 15.94 1.10 17.65
CA GLU A 169 17.05 0.86 18.57
C GLU A 169 17.53 -0.61 18.56
N MET A 170 16.73 -1.55 18.06
CA MET A 170 17.12 -2.95 17.97
C MET A 170 18.14 -3.20 16.85
N ASP A 171 19.06 -4.13 17.12
CA ASP A 171 19.91 -4.65 16.07
C ASP A 171 19.12 -5.42 14.99
N PHE A 172 19.81 -5.71 13.88
CA PHE A 172 19.22 -6.39 12.74
C PHE A 172 18.68 -7.79 13.06
N LEU A 173 19.44 -8.62 13.78
CA LEU A 173 19.06 -10.00 14.06
C LEU A 173 17.85 -10.07 14.99
N HIS A 174 17.78 -9.16 15.96
CA HIS A 174 16.62 -9.05 16.82
C HIS A 174 15.37 -8.69 16.02
N ARG A 175 15.44 -7.72 15.08
CA ARG A 175 14.31 -7.39 14.20
C ARG A 175 13.92 -8.54 13.28
N GLU A 176 14.90 -9.22 12.68
CA GLU A 176 14.66 -10.40 11.83
C GLU A 176 13.89 -11.51 12.57
N SER A 177 14.20 -11.72 13.86
CA SER A 177 13.55 -12.75 14.69
C SER A 177 12.04 -12.55 14.91
N PHE A 178 11.49 -11.36 14.62
CA PHE A 178 10.05 -11.12 14.71
C PHE A 178 9.28 -11.63 13.48
N PHE A 179 9.96 -11.84 12.36
CA PHE A 179 9.35 -12.33 11.13
C PHE A 179 9.19 -13.85 11.10
N LEU A 180 9.92 -14.56 11.96
CA LEU A 180 10.01 -16.02 11.97
C LEU A 180 9.19 -16.64 13.14
N PRO A 181 8.71 -17.88 12.99
CA PRO A 181 8.16 -18.65 14.10
C PRO A 181 9.19 -18.88 15.20
N ARG A 182 8.73 -18.94 16.45
CA ARG A 182 9.56 -19.26 17.62
C ARG A 182 9.06 -20.53 18.27
N TYR A 183 10.02 -21.34 18.71
CA TYR A 183 9.79 -22.62 19.37
C TYR A 183 10.40 -22.58 20.76
N ASP A 184 9.82 -23.32 21.69
CA ASP A 184 10.39 -23.51 23.03
C ASP A 184 11.44 -24.64 23.05
N GLU A 185 11.91 -24.99 24.24
CA GLU A 185 12.90 -26.06 24.46
C GLU A 185 12.41 -27.47 24.09
N ASN A 186 11.10 -27.65 23.95
CA ASN A 186 10.47 -28.92 23.55
C ASN A 186 10.14 -28.96 22.05
N GLU A 187 10.61 -27.97 21.28
CA GLU A 187 10.28 -27.79 19.86
C GLU A 187 8.79 -27.50 19.59
N GLU A 188 8.06 -27.01 20.60
CA GLU A 188 6.66 -26.58 20.43
C GLU A 188 6.61 -25.12 19.97
N MET A 189 5.80 -24.83 18.95
CA MET A 189 5.66 -23.46 18.44
C MET A 189 4.90 -22.59 19.44
N VAL A 190 5.59 -21.60 19.99
CA VAL A 190 5.01 -20.65 20.96
C VAL A 190 4.53 -19.35 20.32
N VAL A 191 5.12 -18.99 19.17
CA VAL A 191 4.78 -17.76 18.44
C VAL A 191 4.88 -18.04 16.94
N LYS A 192 3.87 -17.63 16.18
CA LYS A 192 3.86 -17.76 14.71
C LYS A 192 4.83 -16.78 14.03
N GLY A 193 4.90 -15.54 14.52
CA GLY A 193 5.66 -14.46 13.88
C GLY A 193 4.99 -13.95 12.61
N HIS A 194 5.48 -12.84 12.05
CA HIS A 194 4.82 -12.15 10.93
C HIS A 194 4.52 -13.08 9.73
N ALA A 195 5.50 -13.88 9.30
CA ALA A 195 5.37 -14.69 8.09
C ALA A 195 4.32 -15.79 8.23
N LEU A 196 4.30 -16.53 9.33
CA LEU A 196 3.36 -17.64 9.49
C LEU A 196 1.95 -17.16 9.86
N VAL A 197 1.82 -16.03 10.56
CA VAL A 197 0.51 -15.39 10.79
C VAL A 197 -0.17 -15.01 9.48
N SER A 198 0.61 -14.54 8.51
CA SER A 198 0.09 -14.07 7.22
C SER A 198 -0.04 -15.17 6.15
N ALA A 199 0.27 -16.43 6.48
CA ALA A 199 0.37 -17.54 5.53
C ALA A 199 -0.90 -17.73 4.67
N ALA A 200 -2.08 -17.60 5.27
CA ALA A 200 -3.36 -17.78 4.56
C ALA A 200 -3.56 -16.74 3.43
N GLY A 201 -2.97 -15.56 3.57
CA GLY A 201 -3.05 -14.50 2.56
C GLY A 201 -2.14 -14.72 1.36
N VAL A 202 -1.03 -15.47 1.51
CA VAL A 202 -0.02 -15.66 0.45
C VAL A 202 -0.63 -16.03 -0.93
N PRO A 203 -1.54 -17.01 -1.04
CA PRO A 203 -2.07 -17.41 -2.34
C PRO A 203 -3.19 -16.51 -2.90
N CYS A 204 -3.75 -15.59 -2.12
CA CYS A 204 -4.97 -14.86 -2.51
C CYS A 204 -4.94 -13.33 -2.27
N VAL A 205 -3.86 -12.81 -1.72
CA VAL A 205 -3.63 -11.39 -1.48
C VAL A 205 -2.33 -10.98 -2.16
N ASN A 206 -2.43 -10.16 -3.20
CA ASN A 206 -1.27 -9.46 -3.73
C ASN A 206 -0.87 -8.41 -2.71
N ARG A 207 0.42 -8.27 -2.44
CA ARG A 207 0.92 -7.36 -1.41
C ARG A 207 2.15 -6.63 -1.93
N ARG A 208 2.23 -5.35 -1.61
CA ARG A 208 3.39 -4.50 -1.85
C ARG A 208 3.68 -3.73 -0.58
N LEU A 209 4.96 -3.65 -0.22
CA LEU A 209 5.43 -2.78 0.86
C LEU A 209 6.23 -1.65 0.21
N ILE A 210 5.78 -0.43 0.46
CA ILE A 210 6.42 0.77 -0.06
C ILE A 210 7.08 1.47 1.12
N HIS A 211 8.31 1.94 0.94
CA HIS A 211 9.10 2.59 1.98
C HIS A 211 9.05 4.10 1.88
N ALA A 212 9.14 4.80 3.01
CA ALA A 212 9.38 6.24 3.02
C ALA A 212 10.62 6.61 2.18
N PRO A 213 10.53 7.65 1.32
CA PRO A 213 11.64 8.05 0.46
C PRO A 213 12.81 8.64 1.26
N GLU A 214 12.50 9.39 2.32
CA GLU A 214 13.45 10.17 3.13
C GLU A 214 14.03 9.41 4.32
N GLY A 215 13.63 8.15 4.51
CA GLY A 215 14.02 7.33 5.65
C GLY A 215 12.91 7.17 6.68
N TYR A 216 13.23 6.49 7.78
CA TYR A 216 12.25 6.04 8.78
C TYR A 216 12.39 6.79 10.10
N GLY A 217 11.33 6.76 10.91
CA GLY A 217 11.23 7.39 12.22
C GLY A 217 11.11 8.92 12.16
N LEU A 218 10.72 9.47 11.01
CA LEU A 218 10.56 10.91 10.81
C LEU A 218 9.15 11.36 11.24
N GLU A 219 9.08 12.46 11.98
CA GLU A 219 7.81 13.04 12.42
C GLU A 219 6.96 13.49 11.22
N GLY A 220 5.65 13.25 11.27
CA GLY A 220 4.70 13.63 10.22
C GLY A 220 4.68 12.73 8.99
N ASN A 221 5.53 11.69 8.94
CA ASN A 221 5.60 10.74 7.84
C ASN A 221 5.23 9.32 8.30
N TYR A 222 4.85 8.48 7.33
CA TYR A 222 4.74 7.03 7.53
C TYR A 222 6.01 6.33 7.04
N ASP A 223 6.56 5.43 7.84
CA ASP A 223 7.74 4.63 7.51
C ASP A 223 7.47 3.70 6.33
N PHE A 224 6.26 3.14 6.30
CA PHE A 224 5.83 2.21 5.27
C PHE A 224 4.38 2.43 4.86
N VAL A 225 4.08 2.08 3.62
CA VAL A 225 2.71 1.94 3.11
C VAL A 225 2.54 0.50 2.62
N GLY A 226 1.71 -0.26 3.32
CA GLY A 226 1.23 -1.56 2.83
C GLY A 226 0.11 -1.34 1.81
N TYR A 227 0.21 -1.99 0.65
CA TYR A 227 -0.82 -1.98 -0.38
C TYR A 227 -1.18 -3.41 -0.78
N PHE A 228 -2.46 -3.72 -0.77
CA PHE A 228 -2.98 -5.07 -0.96
C PHE A 228 -4.07 -5.10 -2.01
N GLU A 229 -4.08 -6.10 -2.88
CA GLU A 229 -5.13 -6.32 -3.89
C GLU A 229 -5.64 -7.76 -3.80
N PHE A 230 -6.95 -7.96 -3.89
CA PHE A 230 -7.54 -9.30 -3.77
C PHE A 230 -8.93 -9.39 -4.39
N ALA A 231 -9.36 -10.63 -4.64
CA ALA A 231 -10.73 -10.94 -5.05
C ALA A 231 -11.72 -10.70 -3.90
N GLU A 232 -13.02 -10.57 -4.21
CA GLU A 232 -14.10 -10.48 -3.20
C GLU A 232 -14.00 -11.58 -2.13
N ALA A 233 -13.79 -12.83 -2.56
CA ALA A 233 -13.62 -13.98 -1.67
C ALA A 233 -12.36 -13.89 -0.78
N GLY A 234 -11.36 -13.09 -1.18
CA GLY A 234 -10.14 -12.85 -0.40
C GLY A 234 -10.33 -11.83 0.72
N ALA A 235 -11.42 -11.05 0.73
CA ALA A 235 -11.62 -9.99 1.72
C ALA A 235 -11.71 -10.51 3.16
N SER A 236 -12.32 -11.68 3.39
CA SER A 236 -12.35 -12.31 4.72
C SER A 236 -10.96 -12.79 5.15
N VAL A 237 -10.19 -13.34 4.20
CA VAL A 237 -8.81 -13.80 4.46
C VAL A 237 -7.91 -12.61 4.81
N PHE A 238 -8.03 -11.50 4.07
CA PHE A 238 -7.28 -10.29 4.39
C PHE A 238 -7.58 -9.78 5.80
N ARG A 239 -8.86 -9.70 6.19
CA ARG A 239 -9.25 -9.29 7.55
C ARG A 239 -8.71 -10.24 8.62
N GLU A 240 -8.77 -11.55 8.38
CA GLU A 240 -8.21 -12.56 9.30
C GLU A 240 -6.69 -12.38 9.45
N VAL A 241 -5.98 -12.19 8.35
CA VAL A 241 -4.54 -11.92 8.35
C VAL A 241 -4.23 -10.65 9.14
N MET A 242 -4.92 -9.54 8.87
CA MET A 242 -4.70 -8.28 9.62
C MET A 242 -5.01 -8.43 11.11
N ALA A 243 -6.10 -9.13 11.47
CA ALA A 243 -6.42 -9.41 12.87
C ALA A 243 -5.33 -10.28 13.55
N GLY A 244 -4.83 -11.29 12.85
CA GLY A 244 -3.71 -12.12 13.33
C GLY A 244 -2.41 -11.32 13.48
N LEU A 245 -2.10 -10.44 12.52
CA LEU A 245 -0.92 -9.57 12.57
C LEU A 245 -0.99 -8.60 13.74
N ARG A 246 -2.19 -8.08 14.05
CA ARG A 246 -2.45 -7.19 15.19
C ARG A 246 -2.43 -7.91 16.55
N ASP A 247 -2.61 -9.24 16.60
CA ASP A 247 -2.54 -10.01 17.84
C ASP A 247 -1.07 -10.21 18.28
N THR A 248 -0.63 -9.40 19.23
CA THR A 248 0.75 -9.43 19.75
C THR A 248 1.20 -10.76 20.38
N ARG A 249 0.26 -11.69 20.65
CA ARG A 249 0.60 -13.06 21.08
C ARG A 249 1.01 -13.94 19.91
N GLN A 250 0.41 -13.71 18.74
CA GLN A 250 0.74 -14.44 17.51
C GLN A 250 1.88 -13.74 16.74
N ASN A 251 1.88 -12.41 16.72
CA ASN A 251 2.88 -11.56 16.08
C ASN A 251 3.44 -10.49 17.05
N PRO A 252 4.48 -10.80 17.83
CA PRO A 252 5.07 -9.85 18.78
C PRO A 252 5.67 -8.59 18.13
N GLU A 253 5.94 -8.62 16.82
CA GLU A 253 6.36 -7.46 16.03
C GLU A 253 5.39 -6.28 16.21
N TRP A 254 4.10 -6.57 16.33
CA TRP A 254 3.04 -5.56 16.32
C TRP A 254 3.04 -4.67 17.57
N LYS A 255 3.78 -5.05 18.62
CA LYS A 255 4.08 -4.18 19.77
C LYS A 255 4.83 -2.92 19.35
N TYR A 256 5.50 -2.96 18.21
CA TYR A 256 6.30 -1.87 17.69
C TYR A 256 5.70 -1.23 16.44
N VAL A 257 4.46 -1.54 16.09
CA VAL A 257 3.74 -0.94 14.97
C VAL A 257 2.75 0.08 15.49
N VAL A 258 2.77 1.26 14.89
CA VAL A 258 1.75 2.29 15.06
C VAL A 258 1.09 2.49 13.69
N GLU A 259 -0.15 2.06 13.56
CA GLU A 259 -0.86 2.02 12.29
C GLU A 259 -1.64 3.33 12.06
N GLY A 260 -1.62 3.82 10.82
CA GLY A 260 -2.57 4.82 10.34
C GLY A 260 -3.87 4.16 9.84
N PRO A 261 -4.72 4.89 9.10
CA PRO A 261 -6.00 4.35 8.69
C PRO A 261 -5.86 3.10 7.81
N GLU A 262 -6.71 2.10 8.03
CA GLU A 262 -6.93 1.02 7.08
C GLU A 262 -7.95 1.50 6.06
N TRP A 263 -7.50 1.90 4.88
CA TRP A 263 -8.36 2.40 3.81
C TRP A 263 -8.70 1.30 2.82
N TRP A 264 -9.97 1.18 2.43
CA TRP A 264 -10.45 0.20 1.45
C TRP A 264 -11.05 0.88 0.22
N GLY A 265 -10.76 0.30 -0.94
CA GLY A 265 -11.34 0.76 -2.18
C GLY A 265 -11.58 -0.33 -3.20
N ARG A 266 -12.52 -0.05 -4.10
CA ARG A 266 -12.81 -0.83 -5.29
C ARG A 266 -12.09 -0.24 -6.47
N ARG A 267 -11.28 -1.06 -7.13
CA ARG A 267 -10.66 -0.73 -8.40
C ARG A 267 -11.72 -0.54 -9.46
N VAL A 268 -11.57 0.53 -10.22
CA VAL A 268 -12.46 0.90 -11.31
C VAL A 268 -11.64 1.23 -12.54
N ARG A 269 -12.25 1.02 -13.71
CA ARG A 269 -11.56 1.13 -14.99
C ARG A 269 -11.28 2.57 -15.40
N ASP A 270 -12.22 3.47 -15.16
CA ASP A 270 -12.21 4.83 -15.71
C ASP A 270 -12.62 5.89 -14.69
N ALA A 271 -12.40 7.16 -15.06
CA ALA A 271 -12.68 8.29 -14.19
C ALA A 271 -14.18 8.47 -13.89
N THR A 272 -15.07 8.04 -14.79
CA THR A 272 -16.52 8.15 -14.55
C THR A 272 -16.93 7.22 -13.41
N ALA A 273 -16.45 5.98 -13.41
CA ALA A 273 -16.68 5.02 -12.33
C ALA A 273 -15.99 5.44 -11.02
N PHE A 274 -14.81 6.06 -11.10
CA PHE A 274 -14.09 6.60 -9.94
C PHE A 274 -14.87 7.70 -9.21
N LEU A 275 -15.54 8.58 -9.96
CA LEU A 275 -16.31 9.70 -9.40
C LEU A 275 -17.77 9.33 -9.09
N ALA A 276 -18.22 8.13 -9.44
CA ALA A 276 -19.59 7.71 -9.19
C ALA A 276 -19.89 7.73 -7.69
N ARG A 277 -20.96 8.44 -7.30
CA ARG A 277 -21.50 8.41 -5.94
C ARG A 277 -22.44 7.22 -5.83
N ASP A 278 -22.31 6.44 -4.76
CA ASP A 278 -23.27 5.38 -4.42
C ASP A 278 -24.57 5.98 -3.84
#